data_AF-A0A3M2CN20-F1
#
_entry.id   AF-A0A3M2CN20-F1
#
_cell.length_a   1.000
_cell.length_b   1.000
_cell.length_c   1.000
_cell.angle_alpha   90.00
_cell.angle_beta   90.00
_cell.angle_gamma   90.00
#
_symmetry.space_group_name_H-M   'P 1'
#
loop_
_entity.id
_entity.type
_entity.pdbx_description
1 polymer ?
#
loop_
_entity_poly.entity_id
_entity_poly.type
_entity_poly.pdbx_seq_one_letter_code
_entity_poly.pdbx_strand_id
1 'polypeptide(L)'
;MFLSLRELRIWLGGIVLAVASVVGAQDDGSMMNLQSTPIPNRLLEYGAPETVGMNSERLALLDGVVRDAIDARETSGAVVLIARRGKIVYERAFGYRAVVPEKEAMTTDTIFDLASLTKCVA
;
A
#
# COMPACT_ATOMS: atom_id res chain seq x y z
N MET A 1 39.11 -12.12 0.13
CA MET A 1 38.99 -10.71 -0.32
C MET A 1 37.67 -10.20 0.23
N PHE A 2 37.75 -9.56 1.40
CA PHE A 2 36.61 -9.15 2.23
C PHE A 2 35.88 -7.99 1.57
N LEU A 3 34.59 -8.15 1.24
CA LEU A 3 33.74 -7.01 0.91
C LEU A 3 33.41 -6.25 2.20
N SER A 4 33.68 -4.95 2.13
CA SER A 4 33.63 -3.96 3.20
C SER A 4 32.19 -3.73 3.71
N LEU A 5 31.98 -3.96 5.00
CA LEU A 5 30.72 -3.73 5.75
C LEU A 5 30.37 -2.23 5.93
N ARG A 6 30.94 -1.32 5.13
CA ARG A 6 30.74 0.14 5.25
C ARG A 6 29.80 0.75 4.20
N GLU A 7 29.37 -0.02 3.20
CA GLU A 7 28.40 0.46 2.18
C GLU A 7 26.96 -0.03 2.40
N LEU A 8 26.73 -0.88 3.40
CA LEU A 8 25.40 -1.38 3.77
C LEU A 8 24.58 -0.37 4.62
N ARG A 9 24.93 0.92 4.55
CA ARG A 9 24.31 2.00 5.35
C ARG A 9 23.90 3.20 4.48
N ILE A 10 23.44 2.94 3.27
CA ILE A 10 22.82 3.93 2.36
C ILE A 10 21.42 3.49 1.90
N TRP A 11 21.04 2.21 2.09
CA TRP A 11 19.71 1.68 1.74
C TRP A 11 18.69 1.62 2.90
N LEU A 12 18.99 2.22 4.05
CA LEU A 12 18.06 2.32 5.20
C LEU A 12 17.50 3.74 5.34
N GLY A 13 17.04 4.32 4.22
CA GLY A 13 16.32 5.58 4.17
C GLY A 13 14.89 5.35 3.71
N GLY A 14 13.99 5.03 4.65
CA GLY A 14 12.58 5.38 4.49
C GLY A 14 11.71 4.48 3.62
N ILE A 15 11.59 3.20 3.93
CA ILE A 15 10.33 2.48 3.71
C ILE A 15 9.85 1.99 5.07
N VAL A 16 9.07 2.84 5.74
CA VAL A 16 8.19 2.38 6.83
C VAL A 16 6.95 1.81 6.16
N LEU A 17 7.03 0.55 5.73
CA LEU A 17 5.84 -0.21 5.38
C LEU A 17 5.24 -0.76 6.67
N ALA A 18 4.42 0.04 7.35
CA ALA A 18 3.64 -0.43 8.48
C ALA A 18 2.40 -1.19 7.99
N VAL A 19 2.55 -2.49 7.71
CA VAL A 19 1.42 -3.39 7.52
C VAL A 19 0.99 -3.89 8.90
N ALA A 20 0.03 -3.21 9.52
CA ALA A 20 -0.64 -3.71 10.72
C ALA A 20 -1.81 -4.61 10.30
N SER A 21 -1.53 -5.89 10.05
CA SER A 21 -2.59 -6.91 9.99
C SER A 21 -2.97 -7.31 11.41
N VAL A 22 -3.95 -6.63 12.00
CA VAL A 22 -4.71 -7.23 13.11
C VAL A 22 -5.67 -8.24 12.48
N VAL A 23 -5.22 -9.49 12.40
CA VAL A 23 -6.09 -10.65 12.25
C VAL A 23 -6.58 -10.98 13.65
N GLY A 24 -7.82 -10.63 13.95
CA GLY A 24 -8.53 -11.21 15.09
C GLY A 24 -8.77 -12.68 14.77
N ALA A 25 -7.96 -13.57 15.34
CA ALA A 25 -8.30 -14.98 15.44
C ALA A 25 -9.43 -15.09 16.48
N GLN A 26 -10.62 -15.46 16.02
CA GLN A 26 -11.71 -15.88 16.88
C GLN A 26 -11.49 -17.36 17.17
N ASP A 27 -10.92 -17.68 18.33
CA ASP A 27 -10.81 -19.06 18.82
C ASP A 27 -12.18 -19.53 19.32
N ASP A 28 -13.02 -20.05 18.43
CA ASP A 28 -14.12 -20.94 18.82
C ASP A 28 -13.63 -22.39 18.66
N GLY A 29 -13.62 -23.15 19.76
CA GLY A 29 -13.08 -24.51 19.86
C GLY A 29 -13.87 -25.57 19.08
N SER A 30 -14.16 -25.31 17.82
CA SER A 30 -14.91 -26.15 16.89
C SER A 30 -13.93 -27.07 16.15
N MET A 31 -13.66 -28.25 16.73
CA MET A 31 -12.80 -29.27 16.12
C MET A 31 -13.35 -29.78 14.78
N MET A 32 -12.52 -29.65 13.74
CA MET A 32 -12.43 -30.48 12.52
C MET A 32 -13.64 -30.55 11.57
N ASN A 33 -13.66 -29.62 10.61
CA ASN A 33 -14.05 -29.94 9.23
C ASN A 33 -13.05 -29.27 8.27
N LEU A 34 -12.12 -30.06 7.72
CA LEU A 34 -11.14 -29.61 6.70
C LEU A 34 -11.79 -29.46 5.31
N GLN A 35 -13.06 -29.08 5.24
CA GLN A 35 -13.60 -28.46 4.04
C GLN A 35 -12.97 -27.08 3.97
N SER A 36 -12.01 -26.91 3.07
CA SER A 36 -11.55 -25.60 2.63
C SER A 36 -12.78 -24.80 2.21
N THR A 37 -13.30 -23.96 3.11
CA THR A 37 -14.26 -22.94 2.72
C THR A 37 -13.58 -22.18 1.59
N PRO A 38 -14.19 -22.09 0.40
CA PRO A 38 -13.65 -21.27 -0.67
C PRO A 38 -13.42 -19.90 -0.05
N ILE A 39 -12.16 -19.43 0.00
CA ILE A 39 -11.87 -18.06 0.40
C ILE A 39 -12.75 -17.23 -0.55
N PRO A 40 -13.79 -16.53 -0.05
CA PRO A 40 -14.66 -15.82 -0.93
C PRO A 40 -13.78 -14.83 -1.68
N ASN A 41 -13.78 -14.92 -3.01
CA ASN A 41 -13.10 -13.97 -3.87
C ASN A 41 -13.86 -12.65 -3.73
N ARG A 42 -13.63 -11.96 -2.60
CA ARG A 42 -14.38 -10.81 -2.19
C ARG A 42 -13.81 -9.63 -2.94
N LEU A 43 -14.50 -9.29 -4.03
CA LEU A 43 -14.28 -8.05 -4.74
C LEU A 43 -14.38 -6.90 -3.73
N LEU A 44 -13.39 -6.02 -3.74
CA LEU A 44 -13.43 -4.83 -2.91
C LEU A 44 -14.44 -3.85 -3.51
N GLU A 45 -15.28 -3.27 -2.66
CA GLU A 45 -16.27 -2.28 -3.07
C GLU A 45 -15.80 -0.87 -2.72
N TYR A 46 -16.16 0.15 -3.49
CA TYR A 46 -15.93 1.53 -3.06
C TYR A 46 -16.91 1.91 -1.97
N GLY A 47 -16.45 2.63 -0.95
CA GLY A 47 -17.33 3.09 0.12
C GLY A 47 -16.78 4.28 0.90
N ALA A 48 -17.66 4.92 1.67
CA ALA A 48 -17.27 6.06 2.48
C ALA A 48 -16.40 5.63 3.68
N PRO A 49 -15.35 6.39 4.05
CA PRO A 49 -14.50 6.13 5.21
C PRO A 49 -15.28 5.90 6.51
N GLU A 50 -16.38 6.62 6.69
CA GLU A 50 -17.24 6.57 7.87
C GLU A 50 -17.87 5.18 8.03
N THR A 51 -18.20 4.51 6.91
CA THR A 51 -18.85 3.18 6.91
C THR A 51 -17.94 2.08 7.44
N VAL A 52 -16.63 2.34 7.51
CA VAL A 52 -15.62 1.41 8.05
C VAL A 52 -14.97 1.93 9.33
N GLY A 53 -15.53 3.00 9.92
CA GLY A 53 -15.02 3.61 11.15
C GLY A 53 -13.68 4.34 10.95
N MET A 54 -13.51 4.99 9.80
CA MET A 54 -12.40 5.90 9.51
C MET A 54 -12.91 7.33 9.39
N ASN A 55 -12.05 8.29 9.71
CA ASN A 55 -12.36 9.71 9.62
C ASN A 55 -11.85 10.25 8.27
N SER A 56 -12.75 10.79 7.46
CA SER A 56 -12.44 11.35 6.13
C SER A 56 -11.52 12.57 6.19
N GLU A 57 -11.66 13.45 7.18
CA GLU A 57 -10.77 14.62 7.35
C GLU A 57 -9.32 14.20 7.59
N ARG A 58 -9.09 13.16 8.39
CA ARG A 58 -7.75 12.59 8.60
C ARG A 58 -7.18 11.96 7.33
N LEU A 59 -8.03 11.31 6.53
CA LEU A 59 -7.61 10.78 5.23
C LEU A 59 -7.26 11.88 4.24
N ALA A 60 -7.96 13.02 4.28
CA ALA A 60 -7.66 14.17 3.44
C ALA A 60 -6.26 14.76 3.70
N LEU A 61 -5.71 14.58 4.91
CA LEU A 61 -4.34 15.00 5.23
C LEU A 61 -3.27 14.22 4.42
N LEU A 62 -3.60 13.02 3.92
CA LEU A 62 -2.66 12.22 3.12
C LEU A 62 -2.27 12.91 1.82
N ASP A 63 -3.17 13.69 1.22
CA ASP A 63 -2.87 14.50 0.04
C ASP A 63 -1.64 15.39 0.27
N GLY A 64 -1.60 16.06 1.43
CA GLY A 64 -0.51 16.95 1.81
C GLY A 64 0.80 16.19 1.97
N VAL A 65 0.78 15.12 2.76
CA VAL A 65 1.97 14.30 3.03
C VAL A 65 2.58 13.74 1.74
N VAL A 66 1.74 13.24 0.82
CA VAL A 66 2.23 12.68 -0.46
C VAL A 66 2.77 13.79 -1.37
N ARG A 67 2.12 14.96 -1.40
CA ARG A 67 2.61 16.12 -2.16
C ARG A 67 3.92 16.64 -1.61
N ASP A 68 4.07 16.74 -0.30
CA ASP A 68 5.29 17.18 0.35
C ASP A 68 6.47 16.28 -0.03
N ALA A 69 6.28 14.95 -0.08
CA ALA A 69 7.31 14.01 -0.52
C ALA A 69 7.68 14.16 -2.02
N ILE A 70 6.69 14.49 -2.87
CA ILE A 70 6.93 14.78 -4.29
C ILE A 70 7.68 16.10 -4.46
N ASP A 71 7.27 17.14 -3.74
CA ASP A 71 7.88 18.46 -3.78
C ASP A 71 9.32 18.44 -3.23
N ALA A 72 9.57 17.60 -2.22
CA ALA A 72 10.90 17.29 -1.70
C ALA A 72 11.77 16.44 -2.65
N ARG A 73 11.21 16.00 -3.78
CA ARG A 73 11.85 15.11 -4.78
C ARG A 73 12.31 13.77 -4.22
N GLU A 74 11.66 13.29 -3.16
CA GLU A 74 11.91 11.95 -2.61
C GLU A 74 11.25 10.88 -3.48
N THR A 75 10.16 11.22 -4.16
CA THR A 75 9.51 10.40 -5.20
C THR A 75 9.00 11.27 -6.34
N SER A 76 8.93 10.74 -7.57
CA SER A 76 8.34 11.46 -8.71
C SER A 76 6.81 11.44 -8.70
N GLY A 77 6.21 10.44 -8.06
CA GLY A 77 4.77 10.22 -8.00
C GLY A 77 4.42 8.97 -7.18
N ALA A 78 3.15 8.83 -6.83
CA ALA A 78 2.67 7.70 -6.05
C ALA A 78 1.19 7.42 -6.32
N VAL A 79 0.79 6.16 -6.16
CA VAL A 79 -0.61 5.76 -6.05
C VAL A 79 -0.83 5.25 -4.63
N VAL A 80 -1.83 5.79 -3.94
CA VAL A 80 -2.17 5.41 -2.58
C VAL A 80 -3.56 4.82 -2.56
N LEU A 81 -3.66 3.56 -2.14
CA LEU A 81 -4.91 2.83 -1.96
C LEU A 81 -5.06 2.41 -0.50
N ILE A 82 -6.22 2.71 0.09
CA ILE A 82 -6.58 2.28 1.43
C ILE A 82 -7.91 1.53 1.36
N ALA A 83 -7.85 0.27 1.76
CA ALA A 83 -9.02 -0.59 1.90
C ALA A 83 -9.16 -1.07 3.35
N ARG A 84 -10.38 -1.07 3.87
CA ARG A 84 -10.70 -1.57 5.21
C ARG A 84 -12.06 -2.27 5.19
N ARG A 85 -12.17 -3.42 5.85
CA ARG A 85 -13.44 -4.20 5.94
C ARG A 85 -14.08 -4.47 4.56
N GLY A 86 -13.26 -4.79 3.56
CA GLY A 86 -13.74 -5.07 2.20
C GLY A 86 -14.14 -3.85 1.37
N LYS A 87 -13.91 -2.62 1.87
CA LYS A 87 -14.20 -1.39 1.15
C LYS A 87 -12.95 -0.57 0.86
N ILE A 88 -12.79 -0.12 -0.37
CA ILE A 88 -11.84 0.91 -0.77
C ILE A 88 -12.43 2.26 -0.35
N VAL A 89 -11.73 2.95 0.53
CA VAL A 89 -12.20 4.23 1.10
C VAL A 89 -11.35 5.42 0.65
N TYR A 90 -10.23 5.13 0.02
CA TYR A 90 -9.32 6.13 -0.54
C TYR A 90 -8.50 5.46 -1.65
N GLU A 91 -8.50 6.05 -2.84
CA GLU A 91 -7.65 5.64 -3.96
C GLU A 91 -7.33 6.89 -4.78
N ARG A 92 -6.05 7.27 -4.83
CA ARG A 92 -5.63 8.48 -5.56
C ARG A 92 -4.22 8.34 -6.13
N ALA A 93 -4.02 8.93 -7.30
CA ALA A 93 -2.73 9.07 -7.96
C ALA A 93 -2.18 10.50 -7.80
N PHE A 94 -0.86 10.60 -7.60
CA PHE A 94 -0.13 11.84 -7.37
C PHE A 94 1.15 11.90 -8.22
N GLY A 95 1.50 13.08 -8.69
CA GLY A 95 2.77 13.32 -9.41
C GLY A 95 2.81 12.65 -10.78
N TYR A 96 3.99 12.14 -11.13
CA TYR A 96 4.31 11.65 -12.48
C TYR A 96 4.89 10.23 -12.42
N ARG A 97 4.44 9.37 -13.35
CA ARG A 97 4.99 8.01 -13.54
C ARG A 97 6.31 8.02 -14.30
N ALA A 98 6.53 9.04 -15.13
CA ALA A 98 7.78 9.28 -15.82
C ALA A 98 8.09 10.78 -15.79
N VAL A 99 9.36 11.14 -15.60
CA VAL A 99 9.82 12.54 -15.65
C VAL A 99 10.79 12.77 -16.82
N VAL A 100 11.34 11.68 -17.37
CA VAL A 100 12.29 11.64 -18.49
C VAL A 100 11.92 10.43 -19.35
N PRO A 101 11.92 10.53 -20.69
CA PRO A 101 12.23 11.72 -21.51
C PRO A 101 11.12 12.79 -21.49
N GLU A 102 9.87 12.39 -21.22
CA GLU A 102 8.72 13.29 -21.10
C GLU A 102 8.04 13.10 -19.73
N LYS A 103 7.37 14.14 -19.25
CA LYS A 103 6.57 14.07 -18.02
C LYS A 103 5.22 13.43 -18.30
N GLU A 104 5.00 12.26 -17.72
CA GLU A 104 3.73 11.54 -17.83
C GLU A 104 3.03 11.49 -16.47
N ALA A 105 1.77 11.93 -16.42
CA ALA A 105 1.00 11.96 -15.18
C ALA A 105 0.81 10.55 -14.61
N MET A 106 0.84 10.46 -13.28
CA MET A 106 0.52 9.22 -12.58
C MET A 106 -0.98 8.91 -12.70
N THR A 107 -1.32 7.64 -12.89
CA THR A 107 -2.70 7.15 -12.93
C THR A 107 -2.86 5.95 -12.00
N THR A 108 -4.07 5.66 -11.54
CA THR A 108 -4.32 4.53 -10.60
C THR A 108 -4.10 3.16 -11.25
N ASP A 109 -4.14 3.08 -12.58
CA ASP A 109 -3.84 1.91 -13.40
C ASP A 109 -2.36 1.84 -13.86
N THR A 110 -1.50 2.72 -13.35
CA THR A 110 -0.07 2.69 -13.67
C THR A 110 0.55 1.36 -13.20
N ILE A 111 1.31 0.72 -14.09
CA ILE A 111 2.00 -0.55 -13.81
C ILE A 111 3.31 -0.26 -13.09
N PHE A 112 3.50 -0.88 -11.93
CA PHE A 112 4.73 -0.79 -11.13
C PHE A 112 5.47 -2.13 -11.12
N ASP A 113 6.80 -2.07 -11.07
CA ASP A 113 7.60 -3.25 -10.74
C ASP A 113 7.42 -3.56 -9.26
N LEU A 114 6.90 -4.75 -8.97
CA LEU A 114 6.63 -5.21 -7.61
C LEU A 114 7.91 -5.56 -6.85
N ALA A 115 9.03 -5.79 -7.55
CA ALA A 115 10.32 -6.14 -6.96
C ALA A 115 10.19 -7.22 -5.85
N SER A 116 10.46 -6.85 -4.60
CA SER A 116 10.41 -7.80 -3.48
C SER A 116 8.99 -8.21 -3.06
N LEU A 117 7.95 -7.49 -3.46
CA LEU A 117 6.56 -7.89 -3.18
C LEU A 117 6.20 -9.21 -3.87
N THR A 118 6.90 -9.58 -4.94
CA THR A 118 6.75 -10.88 -5.60
C THR A 118 6.96 -12.07 -4.65
N LYS A 119 7.79 -11.93 -3.61
CA LYS A 119 8.06 -13.00 -2.62
C LYS A 119 6.81 -13.45 -1.86
N CYS A 120 5.82 -12.57 -1.70
CA CYS A 120 4.58 -12.88 -1.00
C CYS A 120 3.54 -13.53 -1.91
N VAL A 121 3.77 -13.49 -3.23
CA VAL A 121 2.81 -13.92 -4.26
C VAL A 121 3.21 -15.26 -4.90
N ALA A 122 4.51 -15.60 -4.91
CA ALA A 122 5.08 -16.78 -5.57
C ALA A 122 5.70 -17.79 -4.61
#